data_AF-A0A845SKF8-F1
#
_entry.id   AF-A0A845SKF8-F1
#
_cell.length_a   1.000
_cell.length_b   1.000
_cell.length_c   1.000
_cell.angle_alpha   90.00
_cell.angle_beta   90.00
_cell.angle_gamma   90.00
#
_symmetry.space_group_name_H-M   'P 1'
#
loop_
_entity.id
_entity.type
_entity.pdbx_description
1 polymer ?
#
loop_
_entity_poly.entity_id
_entity_poly.type
_entity_poly.pdbx_seq_one_letter_code
_entity_poly.pdbx_strand_id
1 'polypeptide(L)'
;MKQRNEEGSQRIMVENGKITDEQDRRYAVLANAVTLIANESLVLAQYEATAQQGQFAKLCLESDKGVFDKRVNQVIEHLGGPPEFYIVTEDQEQKIPPGDNYPEAVMREVFSVFSRARKSVIRAHLFQAGSSLITAHPNLLNFPDNPTKQVWFIEQAQAAFWEHAEAAYIWLYSFWDRLGQVLDFSFFNIRKFDQNGFTSVMDRIHLNAVPMDDLLKNSTSWKRLRSFQTSEKEDGLKWLLQRRNLIVHSLHLHPVQTNEESVFKSQYNHLEIAYRDKLRPKSPEEEAGLLLGQLNKAGDLFNDFLTVVEFSPSRKQDRFLF
;
A
#
# COMPACT_ATOMS: atom_id res chain seq x y z
N MET A 1 -12.06 -21.77 -75.98
CA MET A 1 -12.59 -20.95 -74.86
C MET A 1 -12.97 -21.85 -73.68
N LYS A 2 -11.99 -22.41 -72.97
CA LYS A 2 -12.19 -23.15 -71.71
C LYS A 2 -10.84 -23.25 -70.99
N GLN A 3 -10.37 -22.11 -70.47
CA GLN A 3 -9.19 -21.97 -69.60
C GLN A 3 -9.16 -20.50 -69.17
N ARG A 4 -9.98 -20.14 -68.17
CA ARG A 4 -9.88 -18.83 -67.48
C ARG A 4 -10.66 -18.70 -66.17
N ASN A 5 -11.20 -19.78 -65.61
CA ASN A 5 -12.06 -19.71 -64.41
C ASN A 5 -11.52 -20.43 -63.16
N GLU A 6 -10.33 -21.04 -63.20
CA GLU A 6 -9.82 -21.79 -62.03
C GLU A 6 -8.79 -21.02 -61.18
N GLU A 7 -8.17 -19.96 -61.71
CA GLU A 7 -7.19 -19.15 -60.94
C GLU A 7 -7.84 -18.15 -59.97
N GLY A 8 -9.16 -17.90 -60.10
CA GLY A 8 -9.89 -16.95 -59.25
C GLY A 8 -10.37 -17.50 -57.91
N SER A 9 -10.56 -18.83 -57.78
CA SER A 9 -11.07 -19.45 -56.55
C SER A 9 -9.99 -19.83 -55.53
N GLN A 10 -8.74 -20.01 -55.96
CA GLN A 10 -7.64 -20.32 -55.03
C GLN A 10 -7.06 -19.08 -54.33
N ARG A 11 -7.28 -17.85 -54.83
CA ARG A 11 -6.82 -16.62 -54.15
C ARG A 11 -7.73 -16.19 -53.01
N ILE A 12 -9.03 -16.48 -53.06
CA ILE A 12 -10.02 -15.99 -52.08
C ILE A 12 -10.05 -16.84 -50.80
N MET A 13 -9.63 -18.11 -50.85
CA MET A 13 -9.59 -18.97 -49.65
C MET A 13 -8.32 -18.82 -48.80
N VAL A 14 -7.24 -18.22 -49.32
CA VAL A 14 -5.98 -18.02 -48.57
C VAL A 14 -6.03 -16.74 -47.71
N GLU A 15 -6.85 -15.75 -48.08
CA GLU A 15 -6.99 -14.51 -47.29
C GLU A 15 -7.88 -14.71 -46.04
N ASN A 16 -8.93 -15.55 -46.12
CA ASN A 16 -9.85 -15.75 -44.98
C ASN A 16 -9.26 -16.57 -43.82
N GLY A 17 -8.28 -17.44 -44.06
CA GLY A 17 -7.60 -18.23 -43.01
C GLY A 17 -6.55 -17.43 -42.23
N LYS A 18 -5.92 -16.43 -42.85
CA LYS A 18 -4.96 -15.53 -42.17
C LYS A 18 -5.65 -14.48 -41.30
N ILE A 19 -6.82 -14.00 -41.72
CA ILE A 19 -7.59 -12.99 -40.97
C ILE A 19 -8.08 -13.59 -39.64
N THR A 20 -8.49 -14.87 -39.63
CA THR A 20 -8.92 -15.58 -38.42
C THR A 20 -7.74 -15.85 -37.48
N ASP A 21 -6.61 -16.35 -37.97
CA ASP A 21 -5.40 -16.56 -37.15
C ASP A 21 -4.87 -15.25 -36.53
N GLU A 22 -4.91 -14.14 -37.27
CA GLU A 22 -4.42 -12.85 -36.77
C GLU A 22 -5.42 -12.20 -35.79
N GLN A 23 -6.72 -12.36 -36.02
CA GLN A 23 -7.77 -11.95 -35.07
C GLN A 23 -7.73 -12.78 -33.79
N ASP A 24 -7.59 -14.10 -33.91
CA ASP A 24 -7.48 -15.02 -32.78
C ASP A 24 -6.22 -14.72 -31.95
N ARG A 25 -5.11 -14.37 -32.61
CA ARG A 25 -3.89 -13.92 -31.92
C ARG A 25 -4.09 -12.58 -31.20
N ARG A 26 -4.80 -11.61 -31.79
CA ARG A 26 -5.14 -10.34 -31.13
C ARG A 26 -6.06 -10.56 -29.93
N TYR A 27 -7.09 -11.40 -30.07
CA TYR A 27 -7.99 -11.76 -28.97
C TYR A 27 -7.25 -12.50 -27.86
N ALA A 28 -6.33 -13.40 -28.18
CA ALA A 28 -5.50 -14.08 -27.19
C ALA A 28 -4.63 -13.09 -26.40
N VAL A 29 -4.01 -12.10 -27.05
CA VAL A 29 -3.22 -11.07 -26.36
C VAL A 29 -4.08 -10.21 -25.43
N LEU A 30 -5.26 -9.78 -25.88
CA LEU A 30 -6.21 -9.01 -25.06
C LEU A 30 -6.73 -9.83 -23.88
N ALA A 31 -7.10 -11.09 -24.12
CA ALA A 31 -7.54 -12.01 -23.08
C ALA A 31 -6.43 -12.24 -22.04
N ASN A 32 -5.18 -12.40 -22.47
CA ASN A 32 -4.03 -12.52 -21.55
C ASN A 32 -3.83 -11.25 -20.70
N ALA A 33 -3.95 -10.07 -21.29
CA ALA A 33 -3.85 -8.80 -20.56
C ALA A 33 -4.96 -8.64 -19.51
N VAL A 34 -6.20 -8.96 -19.87
CA VAL A 34 -7.34 -8.94 -18.93
C VAL A 34 -7.15 -9.98 -17.82
N THR A 35 -6.69 -11.19 -18.19
CA THR A 35 -6.45 -12.29 -17.25
C THR A 35 -5.36 -11.93 -16.23
N LEU A 36 -4.30 -11.24 -16.66
CA LEU A 36 -3.24 -10.75 -15.77
C LEU A 36 -3.80 -9.86 -14.65
N ILE A 37 -4.67 -8.91 -15.00
CA ILE A 37 -5.28 -7.97 -14.04
C ILE A 37 -6.34 -8.68 -13.18
N ALA A 38 -7.20 -9.47 -13.82
CA ALA A 38 -8.32 -10.13 -13.14
C ALA A 38 -7.85 -11.17 -12.11
N ASN A 39 -6.78 -11.90 -12.41
CA ASN A 39 -6.25 -12.93 -11.53
C ASN A 39 -5.25 -12.41 -10.50
N GLU A 40 -4.93 -11.12 -10.50
CA GLU A 40 -3.88 -10.58 -9.64
C GLU A 40 -4.13 -10.88 -8.16
N SER A 41 -5.37 -10.68 -7.67
CA SER A 41 -5.69 -10.96 -6.26
C SER A 41 -5.52 -12.43 -5.91
N LEU A 42 -5.77 -13.35 -6.85
CA LEU A 42 -5.56 -14.78 -6.67
C LEU A 42 -4.06 -15.12 -6.64
N VAL A 43 -3.27 -14.54 -7.56
CA VAL A 43 -1.82 -14.75 -7.61
C VAL A 43 -1.15 -14.27 -6.33
N LEU A 44 -1.52 -13.08 -5.84
CA LEU A 44 -0.99 -12.56 -4.59
C LEU A 44 -1.36 -13.44 -3.39
N ALA A 45 -2.59 -13.97 -3.34
CA ALA A 45 -3.02 -14.87 -2.27
C ALA A 45 -2.29 -16.22 -2.32
N GLN A 46 -2.09 -16.79 -3.51
CA GLN A 46 -1.31 -18.02 -3.71
C GLN A 46 0.15 -17.83 -3.33
N TYR A 47 0.74 -16.69 -3.70
CA TYR A 47 2.10 -16.35 -3.32
C TYR A 47 2.25 -16.16 -1.82
N GLU A 48 1.31 -15.47 -1.17
CA GLU A 48 1.32 -15.32 0.28
C GLU A 48 1.21 -16.68 0.99
N ALA A 49 0.45 -17.63 0.44
CA ALA A 49 0.31 -18.98 0.99
C ALA A 49 1.59 -19.83 0.85
N THR A 50 2.47 -19.53 -0.11
CA THR A 50 3.76 -20.23 -0.30
C THR A 50 4.91 -19.49 0.37
N ALA A 51 4.78 -18.19 0.62
CA ALA A 51 5.69 -17.40 1.43
C ALA A 51 5.66 -17.84 2.90
N GLN A 52 6.66 -17.44 3.69
CA GLN A 52 6.72 -17.81 5.10
C GLN A 52 5.49 -17.28 5.84
N GLN A 53 4.85 -18.14 6.65
CA GLN A 53 3.66 -17.77 7.39
C GLN A 53 3.95 -16.56 8.30
N GLY A 54 3.13 -15.52 8.18
CA GLY A 54 3.29 -14.29 8.98
C GLY A 54 4.31 -13.28 8.41
N GLN A 55 4.89 -13.52 7.23
CA GLN A 55 5.86 -12.61 6.64
C GLN A 55 5.27 -11.23 6.30
N PHE A 56 4.01 -11.18 5.85
CA PHE A 56 3.30 -9.96 5.49
C PHE A 56 2.26 -9.62 6.56
N ALA A 57 2.55 -8.63 7.40
CA ALA A 57 1.65 -8.24 8.47
C ALA A 57 0.22 -7.97 7.98
N LYS A 58 -0.72 -8.31 8.85
CA LYS A 58 -2.14 -8.01 8.75
C LYS A 58 -2.51 -7.18 9.98
N LEU A 59 -3.42 -6.22 9.83
CA LEU A 59 -3.94 -5.48 10.99
C LEU A 59 -4.75 -6.37 11.94
N CYS A 60 -5.32 -7.44 11.40
CA CYS A 60 -6.11 -8.42 12.12
C CYS A 60 -5.71 -9.84 11.70
N LEU A 61 -5.49 -10.71 12.69
CA LEU A 61 -5.34 -12.15 12.47
C LEU A 61 -6.73 -12.79 12.31
N GLU A 62 -6.83 -13.84 11.50
CA GLU A 62 -8.12 -14.52 11.27
C GLU A 62 -8.69 -15.16 12.55
N SER A 63 -7.83 -15.62 13.45
CA SER A 63 -8.21 -16.14 14.77
C SER A 63 -8.90 -15.09 15.66
N ASP A 64 -8.61 -13.81 15.43
CA ASP A 64 -8.95 -12.72 16.35
C ASP A 64 -9.99 -11.76 15.75
N LYS A 65 -10.55 -12.10 14.58
CA LYS A 65 -11.41 -11.20 13.80
C LYS A 65 -12.56 -10.61 14.59
N GLY A 66 -13.29 -11.44 15.36
CA GLY A 66 -14.39 -10.96 16.18
C GLY A 66 -13.97 -9.99 17.31
N VAL A 67 -12.78 -10.20 17.89
CA VAL A 67 -12.25 -9.32 18.95
C VAL A 67 -11.76 -8.01 18.36
N PHE A 68 -11.07 -8.07 17.22
CA PHE A 68 -10.59 -6.91 16.49
C PHE A 68 -11.74 -6.04 15.99
N ASP A 69 -12.72 -6.62 15.30
CA ASP A 69 -13.88 -5.91 14.77
C ASP A 69 -14.66 -5.23 15.91
N LYS A 70 -14.84 -5.92 17.04
CA LYS A 70 -15.45 -5.35 18.24
C LYS A 70 -14.67 -4.14 18.77
N ARG A 71 -13.35 -4.23 18.84
CA ARG A 71 -12.50 -3.12 19.31
C ARG A 71 -12.58 -1.92 18.36
N VAL A 72 -12.50 -2.16 17.05
CA VAL A 72 -12.64 -1.11 16.04
C VAL A 72 -14.00 -0.43 16.16
N ASN A 73 -15.08 -1.19 16.30
CA ASN A 73 -16.42 -0.63 16.49
C ASN A 73 -16.51 0.19 17.79
N GLN A 74 -15.89 -0.26 18.88
CA GLN A 74 -15.79 0.51 20.12
C GLN A 74 -15.03 1.83 19.94
N VAL A 75 -13.95 1.83 19.16
CA VAL A 75 -13.20 3.04 18.82
C VAL A 75 -14.03 3.99 17.94
N ILE A 76 -14.75 3.46 16.94
CA ILE A 76 -15.65 4.26 16.10
C ILE A 76 -16.78 4.89 16.94
N GLU A 77 -17.42 4.12 17.82
CA GLU A 77 -18.41 4.62 18.77
C GLU A 77 -17.81 5.67 19.72
N HIS A 78 -16.61 5.43 20.24
CA HIS A 78 -15.89 6.38 21.11
C HIS A 78 -15.65 7.73 20.42
N LEU A 79 -15.44 7.71 19.10
CA LEU A 79 -15.27 8.89 18.27
C LEU A 79 -16.59 9.59 17.88
N GLY A 80 -17.74 9.05 18.29
CA GLY A 80 -19.06 9.60 18.01
C GLY A 80 -19.74 9.01 16.76
N GLY A 81 -19.21 7.91 16.23
CA GLY A 81 -19.88 7.13 15.19
C GLY A 81 -21.15 6.45 15.73
N PRO A 82 -22.10 6.10 14.86
CA PRO A 82 -23.32 5.44 15.29
C PRO A 82 -23.00 4.06 15.90
N PRO A 83 -23.69 3.66 16.99
CA PRO A 83 -23.62 2.29 17.49
C PRO A 83 -24.16 1.30 16.46
N GLU A 84 -23.74 0.03 16.59
CA GLU A 84 -24.15 -1.06 15.69
C GLU A 84 -25.67 -1.28 15.69
N PHE A 85 -26.33 -1.02 16.82
CA PHE A 85 -27.78 -1.07 16.94
C PHE A 85 -28.28 0.01 17.90
N TYR A 86 -29.51 0.49 17.65
CA TYR A 86 -30.27 1.31 18.58
C TYR A 86 -31.42 0.47 19.15
N ILE A 87 -31.71 0.65 20.43
CA ILE A 87 -32.95 0.17 21.04
C ILE A 87 -33.90 1.35 21.05
N VAL A 88 -35.01 1.25 20.33
CA VAL A 88 -35.97 2.34 20.10
C VAL A 88 -37.37 1.83 20.47
N THR A 89 -38.16 2.64 21.18
CA THR A 89 -39.60 2.36 21.39
C THR A 89 -40.40 2.78 20.15
N GLU A 90 -41.57 2.16 19.91
CA GLU A 90 -42.39 2.38 18.69
C GLU A 90 -42.67 3.87 18.41
N ASP A 91 -42.82 4.66 19.46
CA ASP A 91 -43.09 6.10 19.46
C ASP A 91 -41.84 6.98 19.18
N GLN A 92 -40.66 6.38 18.98
CA GLN A 92 -39.39 7.10 18.80
C GLN A 92 -38.60 6.73 17.54
N GLU A 93 -39.14 5.91 16.62
CA GLU A 93 -38.44 5.57 15.36
C GLU A 93 -38.03 6.82 14.55
N GLN A 94 -38.78 7.92 14.66
CA GLN A 94 -38.48 9.20 13.99
C GLN A 94 -37.46 10.08 14.75
N LYS A 95 -37.05 9.71 15.97
CA LYS A 95 -36.11 10.48 16.81
C LYS A 95 -34.67 10.00 16.70
N ILE A 96 -34.38 8.95 15.93
CA ILE A 96 -33.01 8.46 15.73
C ILE A 96 -32.20 9.59 15.07
N PRO A 97 -31.18 10.16 15.74
CA PRO A 97 -30.37 11.20 15.14
C PRO A 97 -29.65 10.66 13.90
N PRO A 98 -29.50 11.44 12.82
CA PRO A 98 -28.63 11.04 11.73
C PRO A 98 -27.21 10.85 12.28
N GLY A 99 -26.71 9.61 12.21
CA GLY A 99 -25.39 9.26 12.73
C GLY A 99 -24.27 10.02 12.01
N ASP A 100 -23.26 10.45 12.77
CA ASP A 100 -22.04 10.99 12.16
C ASP A 100 -21.21 9.84 11.61
N ASN A 101 -21.28 9.61 10.29
CA ASN A 101 -20.56 8.54 9.63
C ASN A 101 -19.07 8.88 9.39
N TYR A 102 -18.61 10.07 9.77
CA TYR A 102 -17.23 10.48 9.55
C TYR A 102 -16.20 9.54 10.22
N PRO A 103 -16.33 9.15 11.51
CA PRO A 103 -15.35 8.27 12.15
C PRO A 103 -15.26 6.90 11.46
N GLU A 104 -16.41 6.35 11.04
CA GLU A 104 -16.46 5.10 10.29
C GLU A 104 -15.79 5.25 8.91
N ALA A 105 -16.10 6.34 8.19
CA ALA A 105 -15.55 6.59 6.86
C ALA A 105 -14.01 6.73 6.89
N VAL A 106 -13.47 7.50 7.83
CA VAL A 106 -12.00 7.66 7.96
C VAL A 106 -11.34 6.35 8.38
N MET A 107 -11.93 5.58 9.30
CA MET A 107 -11.39 4.29 9.69
C MET A 107 -11.42 3.27 8.53
N ARG A 108 -12.49 3.28 7.72
CA ARG A 108 -12.57 2.48 6.49
C ARG A 108 -11.49 2.87 5.49
N GLU A 109 -11.18 4.16 5.37
CA GLU A 109 -10.09 4.63 4.52
C GLU A 109 -8.73 4.14 5.02
N VAL A 110 -8.48 4.15 6.34
CA VAL A 110 -7.28 3.54 6.95
C VAL A 110 -7.11 2.09 6.51
N PHE A 111 -8.17 1.26 6.60
CA PHE A 111 -8.12 -0.14 6.18
C PHE A 111 -7.90 -0.29 4.67
N SER A 112 -8.55 0.54 3.86
CA SER A 112 -8.39 0.55 2.40
C SER A 112 -6.95 0.88 1.99
N VAL A 113 -6.36 1.91 2.60
CA VAL A 113 -4.99 2.33 2.31
C VAL A 113 -3.98 1.30 2.82
N PHE A 114 -4.18 0.71 4.00
CA PHE A 114 -3.34 -0.40 4.48
C PHE A 114 -3.39 -1.59 3.52
N SER A 115 -4.58 -1.99 3.06
CA SER A 115 -4.75 -3.09 2.12
C SER A 115 -4.01 -2.83 0.81
N ARG A 116 -4.05 -1.58 0.29
CA ARG A 116 -3.28 -1.16 -0.88
C ARG A 116 -1.78 -1.21 -0.63
N ALA A 117 -1.30 -0.67 0.50
CA ALA A 117 0.11 -0.70 0.88
C ALA A 117 0.62 -2.14 0.95
N ARG A 118 -0.12 -3.00 1.65
CA ARG A 118 0.17 -4.43 1.77
C ARG A 118 0.25 -5.12 0.42
N LYS A 119 -0.74 -4.94 -0.45
CA LYS A 119 -0.72 -5.52 -1.81
C LYS A 119 0.50 -5.04 -2.61
N SER A 120 0.86 -3.76 -2.52
CA SER A 120 2.04 -3.22 -3.19
C SER A 120 3.36 -3.80 -2.65
N VAL A 121 3.47 -4.01 -1.34
CA VAL A 121 4.63 -4.70 -0.74
C VAL A 121 4.72 -6.15 -1.21
N ILE A 122 3.60 -6.88 -1.23
CA ILE A 122 3.56 -8.27 -1.73
C ILE A 122 3.96 -8.31 -3.21
N ARG A 123 3.47 -7.37 -4.04
CA ARG A 123 3.89 -7.27 -5.45
C ARG A 123 5.39 -7.04 -5.57
N ALA A 124 5.94 -6.05 -4.88
CA ALA A 124 7.38 -5.79 -4.91
C ALA A 124 8.18 -7.04 -4.53
N HIS A 125 7.80 -7.70 -3.44
CA HIS A 125 8.45 -8.94 -3.00
C HIS A 125 8.29 -10.08 -4.03
N LEU A 126 7.11 -10.24 -4.63
CA LEU A 126 6.85 -11.24 -5.68
C LEU A 126 7.74 -11.00 -6.91
N PHE A 127 7.87 -9.75 -7.38
CA PHE A 127 8.72 -9.42 -8.52
C PHE A 127 10.21 -9.59 -8.21
N GLN A 128 10.64 -9.26 -6.99
CA GLN A 128 12.00 -9.55 -6.54
C GLN A 128 12.26 -11.06 -6.54
N ALA A 129 11.44 -11.84 -5.82
CA ALA A 129 11.63 -13.29 -5.72
C ALA A 129 11.50 -13.98 -7.09
N GLY A 130 10.52 -13.57 -7.90
CA GLY A 130 10.29 -14.09 -9.25
C GLY A 130 11.43 -13.79 -10.21
N SER A 131 11.92 -12.55 -10.23
CA SER A 131 13.07 -12.18 -11.09
C SER A 131 14.35 -12.90 -10.67
N SER A 132 14.60 -13.06 -9.36
CA SER A 132 15.70 -13.87 -8.84
C SER A 132 15.58 -15.35 -9.23
N LEU A 133 14.39 -15.93 -9.09
CA LEU A 133 14.12 -17.33 -9.46
C LEU A 133 14.37 -17.58 -10.95
N ILE A 134 13.86 -16.69 -11.81
CA ILE A 134 13.98 -16.82 -13.25
C ILE A 134 15.43 -16.63 -13.71
N THR A 135 16.17 -15.74 -13.06
CA THR A 135 17.59 -15.52 -13.35
C THR A 135 18.43 -16.74 -12.93
N ALA A 136 18.10 -17.37 -11.79
CA ALA A 136 18.77 -18.58 -11.31
C ALA A 136 18.39 -19.84 -12.13
N HIS A 137 17.16 -19.90 -12.63
CA HIS A 137 16.64 -21.02 -13.41
C HIS A 137 15.97 -20.55 -14.71
N PRO A 138 16.75 -20.11 -15.72
CA PRO A 138 16.21 -19.56 -16.97
C PRO A 138 15.29 -20.54 -17.71
N ASN A 139 15.54 -21.85 -17.56
CA ASN A 139 14.76 -22.93 -18.18
C ASN A 139 13.31 -23.05 -17.69
N LEU A 140 12.93 -22.35 -16.61
CA LEU A 140 11.53 -22.29 -16.17
C LEU A 140 10.65 -21.52 -17.16
N LEU A 141 11.24 -20.64 -17.96
CA LEU A 141 10.54 -19.92 -19.01
C LEU A 141 10.59 -20.73 -20.30
N ASN A 142 9.44 -21.22 -20.74
CA ASN A 142 9.29 -21.82 -22.07
C ASN A 142 9.30 -20.72 -23.14
N PHE A 143 10.48 -20.21 -23.49
CA PHE A 143 10.71 -19.39 -24.69
C PHE A 143 11.49 -20.20 -25.75
N PRO A 144 10.89 -21.25 -26.35
CA PRO A 144 11.60 -22.19 -27.20
C PRO A 144 12.35 -21.58 -28.39
N ASP A 145 11.90 -20.41 -28.90
CA ASP A 145 12.39 -19.88 -30.18
C ASP A 145 13.03 -18.48 -30.11
N ASN A 146 13.28 -17.90 -28.91
CA ASN A 146 13.81 -16.53 -28.86
C ASN A 146 14.56 -16.17 -27.56
N PRO A 147 15.90 -16.34 -27.51
CA PRO A 147 16.72 -15.96 -26.35
C PRO A 147 16.69 -14.45 -26.06
N THR A 148 16.51 -13.60 -27.07
CA THR A 148 16.39 -12.14 -26.89
C THR A 148 15.14 -11.76 -26.09
N LYS A 149 14.02 -12.46 -26.31
CA LYS A 149 12.78 -12.24 -25.53
C LYS A 149 12.93 -12.65 -24.07
N GLN A 150 13.72 -13.69 -23.79
CA GLN A 150 13.99 -14.14 -22.43
C GLN A 150 14.79 -13.09 -21.66
N VAL A 151 15.86 -12.54 -22.26
CA VAL A 151 16.66 -11.46 -21.66
C VAL A 151 15.78 -10.24 -21.40
N TRP A 152 15.01 -9.80 -22.41
CA TRP A 152 14.10 -8.67 -22.26
C TRP A 152 13.06 -8.89 -21.17
N PHE A 153 12.49 -10.09 -21.06
CA PHE A 153 11.52 -10.42 -20.01
C PHE A 153 12.14 -10.31 -18.60
N ILE A 154 13.37 -10.79 -18.42
CA ILE A 154 14.08 -10.70 -17.14
C ILE A 154 14.35 -9.23 -16.77
N GLU A 155 14.80 -8.42 -17.73
CA GLU A 155 15.02 -6.98 -17.53
C GLU A 155 13.71 -6.27 -17.13
N GLN A 156 12.60 -6.58 -17.80
CA GLN A 156 11.29 -6.01 -17.45
C GLN A 156 10.81 -6.46 -16.07
N ALA A 157 11.02 -7.73 -15.70
CA ALA A 157 10.66 -8.22 -14.36
C ALA A 157 11.47 -7.52 -13.26
N GLN A 158 12.75 -7.26 -13.51
CA GLN A 158 13.62 -6.50 -12.59
C GLN A 158 13.25 -5.01 -12.53
N ALA A 159 12.83 -4.41 -13.65
CA ALA A 159 12.33 -3.03 -13.66
C ALA A 159 11.01 -2.89 -12.89
N ALA A 160 10.08 -3.83 -13.09
CA ALA A 160 8.78 -3.85 -12.42
C ALA A 160 8.89 -3.94 -10.90
N PHE A 161 9.93 -4.61 -10.37
CA PHE A 161 10.22 -4.59 -8.94
C PHE A 161 10.32 -3.15 -8.40
N TRP A 162 11.08 -2.30 -9.08
CA TRP A 162 11.32 -0.92 -8.62
C TRP A 162 10.06 -0.06 -8.68
N GLU A 163 9.26 -0.20 -9.74
CA GLU A 163 7.96 0.49 -9.82
C GLU A 163 7.03 0.10 -8.66
N HIS A 164 6.98 -1.19 -8.34
CA HIS A 164 6.17 -1.67 -7.22
C HIS A 164 6.76 -1.28 -5.86
N ALA A 165 8.08 -1.21 -5.73
CA ALA A 165 8.74 -0.73 -4.52
C ALA A 165 8.45 0.76 -4.27
N GLU A 166 8.52 1.60 -5.30
CA GLU A 166 8.14 3.02 -5.24
C GLU A 166 6.70 3.20 -4.78
N ALA A 167 5.78 2.48 -5.43
CA ALA A 167 4.38 2.50 -5.06
C ALA A 167 4.19 2.05 -3.59
N ALA A 168 4.87 0.99 -3.17
CA ALA A 168 4.78 0.47 -1.81
C ALA A 168 5.20 1.51 -0.76
N TYR A 169 6.33 2.21 -0.96
CA TYR A 169 6.75 3.28 -0.05
C TYR A 169 5.74 4.42 0.06
N ILE A 170 5.17 4.85 -1.07
CA ILE A 170 4.15 5.90 -1.10
C ILE A 170 2.90 5.45 -0.32
N TRP A 171 2.41 4.23 -0.57
CA TRP A 171 1.22 3.72 0.10
C TRP A 171 1.45 3.47 1.60
N LEU A 172 2.63 2.96 1.98
CA LEU A 172 3.01 2.77 3.39
C LEU A 172 3.02 4.10 4.15
N TYR A 173 3.61 5.15 3.57
CA TYR A 173 3.57 6.47 4.20
C TYR A 173 2.14 7.05 4.24
N SER A 174 1.37 6.87 3.17
CA SER A 174 -0.03 7.33 3.10
C SER A 174 -0.91 6.68 4.17
N PHE A 175 -0.66 5.41 4.53
CA PHE A 175 -1.34 4.75 5.65
C PHE A 175 -1.15 5.52 6.95
N TRP A 176 0.09 5.94 7.26
CA TRP A 176 0.37 6.74 8.45
C TRP A 176 -0.34 8.09 8.40
N ASP A 177 -0.38 8.77 7.26
CA ASP A 177 -1.14 10.02 7.12
C ASP A 177 -2.63 9.84 7.41
N ARG A 178 -3.25 8.70 7.02
CA ARG A 178 -4.64 8.38 7.39
C ARG A 178 -4.81 8.13 8.88
N LEU A 179 -3.87 7.46 9.55
CA LEU A 179 -3.87 7.38 11.01
C LEU A 179 -3.75 8.78 11.65
N GLY A 180 -2.96 9.66 11.04
CA GLY A 180 -2.83 11.06 11.46
C GLY A 180 -4.17 11.80 11.40
N GLN A 181 -4.96 11.58 10.36
CA GLN A 181 -6.29 12.17 10.22
C GLN A 181 -7.26 11.69 11.31
N VAL A 182 -7.26 10.39 11.63
CA VAL A 182 -8.05 9.88 12.76
C VAL A 182 -7.60 10.53 14.07
N LEU A 183 -6.29 10.66 14.29
CA LEU A 183 -5.75 11.31 15.48
C LEU A 183 -6.13 12.80 15.55
N ASP A 184 -6.07 13.53 14.44
CA ASP A 184 -6.41 14.95 14.37
C ASP A 184 -7.90 15.17 14.69
N PHE A 185 -8.76 14.28 14.19
CA PHE A 185 -10.17 14.26 14.54
C PHE A 185 -10.39 13.86 16.01
N SER A 186 -9.73 12.82 16.51
CA SER A 186 -9.93 12.32 17.86
C SER A 186 -9.56 13.36 18.93
N PHE A 187 -8.38 13.97 18.84
CA PHE A 187 -7.89 14.92 19.85
C PHE A 187 -8.36 16.37 19.61
N PHE A 188 -8.57 16.79 18.36
CA PHE A 188 -8.81 18.19 18.02
C PHE A 188 -10.11 18.45 17.25
N ASN A 189 -10.89 17.41 16.94
CA ASN A 189 -12.14 17.51 16.17
C ASN A 189 -11.97 18.17 14.79
N ILE A 190 -10.78 18.02 14.17
CA ILE A 190 -10.49 18.55 12.84
C ILE A 190 -10.87 17.51 11.80
N ARG A 191 -11.79 17.87 10.88
CA ARG A 191 -12.34 16.98 9.84
C ARG A 191 -11.70 17.16 8.45
N LYS A 192 -10.64 17.97 8.35
CA LYS A 192 -10.05 18.32 7.05
C LYS A 192 -9.14 17.21 6.55
N PHE A 193 -9.51 16.60 5.43
CA PHE A 193 -8.67 15.63 4.73
C PHE A 193 -7.39 16.29 4.21
N ASP A 194 -6.29 15.55 4.26
CA ASP A 194 -4.99 15.87 3.67
C ASP A 194 -4.28 17.16 4.15
N GLN A 195 -4.72 17.77 5.25
CA GLN A 195 -4.07 18.97 5.77
C GLN A 195 -2.85 18.67 6.66
N ASN A 196 -2.95 17.66 7.53
CA ASN A 196 -1.91 17.31 8.50
C ASN A 196 -1.53 15.82 8.37
N GLY A 197 -0.23 15.56 8.21
CA GLY A 197 0.31 14.19 8.24
C GLY A 197 0.51 13.67 9.66
N PHE A 198 0.79 12.38 9.80
CA PHE A 198 0.94 11.72 11.11
C PHE A 198 1.91 12.45 12.05
N THR A 199 3.06 12.85 11.52
CA THR A 199 4.13 13.54 12.27
C THR A 199 3.63 14.83 12.93
N SER A 200 2.95 15.70 12.18
CA SER A 200 2.52 17.00 12.71
C SER A 200 1.41 16.86 13.75
N VAL A 201 0.52 15.88 13.57
CA VAL A 201 -0.55 15.58 14.54
C VAL A 201 0.05 15.02 15.83
N MET A 202 1.00 14.08 15.74
CA MET A 202 1.70 13.54 16.92
C MET A 202 2.44 14.63 17.70
N ASP A 203 3.11 15.56 17.02
CA ASP A 203 3.74 16.72 17.68
C ASP A 203 2.71 17.60 18.38
N ARG A 204 1.56 17.84 17.76
CA ARG A 204 0.47 18.61 18.38
C ARG A 204 -0.10 17.91 19.61
N ILE A 205 -0.32 16.59 19.56
CA ILE A 205 -0.77 15.79 20.72
C ILE A 205 0.27 15.86 21.83
N HIS A 206 1.56 15.73 21.50
CA HIS A 206 2.65 15.84 22.47
C HIS A 206 2.69 17.18 23.19
N LEU A 207 2.44 18.28 22.47
CA LEU A 207 2.48 19.63 23.03
C LEU A 207 1.21 20.02 23.80
N ASN A 208 0.04 19.50 23.42
CA ASN A 208 -1.24 19.99 23.94
C ASN A 208 -2.00 18.98 24.80
N ALA A 209 -1.97 17.69 24.46
CA ALA A 209 -2.76 16.66 25.15
C ALA A 209 -1.93 15.92 26.20
N VAL A 210 -0.71 15.49 25.87
CA VAL A 210 0.17 14.74 26.79
C VAL A 210 0.45 15.46 28.12
N PRO A 211 0.63 16.80 28.18
CA PRO A 211 0.82 17.49 29.45
C PRO A 211 -0.41 17.48 30.36
N MET A 212 -1.59 17.23 29.81
CA MET A 212 -2.88 17.27 30.51
C MET A 212 -3.40 15.87 30.88
N ASP A 213 -2.81 14.80 30.31
CA ASP A 213 -3.23 13.41 30.52
C ASP A 213 -2.03 12.54 30.92
N ASP A 214 -1.91 12.27 32.23
CA ASP A 214 -0.86 11.42 32.79
C ASP A 214 -0.98 9.96 32.37
N LEU A 215 -2.18 9.47 32.03
CA LEU A 215 -2.37 8.09 31.56
C LEU A 215 -1.81 7.96 30.15
N LEU A 216 -2.14 8.89 29.24
CA LEU A 216 -1.56 8.95 27.90
C LEU A 216 -0.04 9.10 27.95
N LYS A 217 0.46 10.01 28.79
CA LYS A 217 1.90 10.25 28.97
C LYS A 217 2.66 9.00 29.40
N ASN A 218 2.08 8.21 30.29
CA ASN A 218 2.72 7.00 30.82
C ASN A 218 2.49 5.76 29.96
N SER A 219 1.49 5.78 29.08
CA SER A 219 1.14 4.68 28.17
C SER A 219 2.33 4.20 27.34
N THR A 220 2.50 2.88 27.30
CA THR A 220 3.49 2.21 26.44
C THR A 220 3.18 2.43 24.96
N SER A 221 1.91 2.44 24.59
CA SER A 221 1.46 2.64 23.21
C SER A 221 1.84 4.02 22.69
N TRP A 222 1.62 5.07 23.48
CA TRP A 222 2.06 6.42 23.16
C TRP A 222 3.59 6.49 22.97
N LYS A 223 4.36 5.95 23.92
CA LYS A 223 5.83 5.95 23.86
C LYS A 223 6.36 5.22 22.63
N ARG A 224 5.77 4.08 22.27
CA ARG A 224 6.15 3.30 21.08
C ARG A 224 5.87 4.07 19.78
N LEU A 225 4.67 4.64 19.65
CA LEU A 225 4.32 5.47 18.48
C LEU A 225 5.22 6.71 18.38
N ARG A 226 5.49 7.39 19.50
CA ARG A 226 6.39 8.54 19.52
C ARG A 226 7.81 8.14 19.11
N SER A 227 8.32 7.04 19.66
CA SER A 227 9.65 6.51 19.30
C SER A 227 9.74 6.20 17.82
N PHE A 228 8.72 5.55 17.23
CA PHE A 228 8.67 5.26 15.81
C PHE A 228 8.62 6.55 14.95
N GLN A 229 7.77 7.51 15.33
CA GLN A 229 7.61 8.77 14.63
C GLN A 229 8.90 9.61 14.62
N THR A 230 9.66 9.62 15.71
CA THR A 230 10.93 10.38 15.78
C THR A 230 12.15 9.62 15.24
N SER A 231 12.03 8.31 14.98
CA SER A 231 13.14 7.46 14.57
C SER A 231 13.62 7.78 13.15
N GLU A 232 14.93 7.93 12.99
CA GLU A 232 15.63 8.08 11.71
C GLU A 232 16.24 6.77 11.20
N LYS A 233 16.02 5.67 11.93
CA LYS A 233 16.41 4.33 11.48
C LYS A 233 15.55 3.90 10.30
N GLU A 234 16.01 2.88 9.58
CA GLU A 234 15.34 2.36 8.38
C GLU A 234 13.96 1.75 8.66
N ASP A 235 13.66 1.41 9.92
CA ASP A 235 12.34 0.97 10.40
C ASP A 235 11.52 2.12 11.04
N GLY A 236 11.95 3.37 10.88
CA GLY A 236 11.35 4.57 11.46
C GLY A 236 10.56 5.40 10.45
N LEU A 237 9.65 6.24 10.96
CA LEU A 237 8.78 7.06 10.12
C LEU A 237 9.53 8.18 9.39
N LYS A 238 10.53 8.82 10.01
CA LYS A 238 11.30 9.89 9.35
C LYS A 238 12.05 9.35 8.13
N TRP A 239 12.62 8.16 8.24
CA TRP A 239 13.27 7.51 7.11
C TRP A 239 12.27 7.19 6.00
N LEU A 240 11.09 6.66 6.34
CA LEU A 240 10.02 6.39 5.37
C LEU A 240 9.55 7.68 4.67
N LEU A 241 9.38 8.79 5.41
CA LEU A 241 9.06 10.10 4.84
C LEU A 241 10.14 10.57 3.87
N GLN A 242 11.41 10.46 4.26
CA GLN A 242 12.54 10.83 3.42
C GLN A 242 12.57 10.01 2.13
N ARG A 243 12.31 8.69 2.21
CA ARG A 243 12.17 7.81 1.04
C ARG A 243 11.00 8.23 0.14
N ARG A 244 9.80 8.42 0.71
CA ARG A 244 8.62 8.89 -0.04
C ARG A 244 8.87 10.22 -0.73
N ASN A 245 9.50 11.18 -0.05
CA ASN A 245 9.83 12.48 -0.63
C ASN A 245 10.88 12.37 -1.74
N LEU A 246 11.88 11.50 -1.59
CA LEU A 246 12.84 11.23 -2.66
C LEU A 246 12.13 10.70 -3.91
N ILE A 247 11.21 9.75 -3.76
CA ILE A 247 10.45 9.17 -4.88
C ILE A 247 9.57 10.22 -5.55
N VAL A 248 8.80 10.97 -4.74
CA VAL A 248 7.85 11.97 -5.25
C VAL A 248 8.56 13.15 -5.92
N HIS A 249 9.74 13.56 -5.43
CA HIS A 249 10.43 14.77 -5.90
C HIS A 249 11.67 14.52 -6.78
N SER A 250 12.28 13.33 -6.75
CA SER A 250 13.47 12.97 -7.53
C SER A 250 13.20 11.87 -8.58
N LEU A 251 11.93 11.77 -8.99
CA LEU A 251 11.35 10.93 -10.04
C LEU A 251 11.46 9.41 -9.87
N HIS A 252 12.56 8.80 -9.41
CA HIS A 252 12.62 7.32 -9.27
C HIS A 252 13.61 6.80 -8.20
N LEU A 253 13.32 5.60 -7.67
CA LEU A 253 14.21 4.73 -6.87
C LEU A 253 15.16 3.88 -7.73
N HIS A 254 15.05 3.94 -9.06
CA HIS A 254 15.96 3.19 -9.93
C HIS A 254 17.43 3.58 -9.66
N PRO A 255 18.37 2.62 -9.69
CA PRO A 255 19.79 2.94 -9.73
C PRO A 255 20.04 3.84 -10.94
N VAL A 256 20.46 5.10 -10.70
CA VAL A 256 20.82 6.01 -11.78
C VAL A 256 21.97 5.38 -12.54
N GLN A 257 21.78 5.08 -13.84
CA GLN A 257 22.90 4.75 -14.71
C GLN A 257 23.83 5.96 -14.67
N THR A 258 25.02 5.79 -14.09
CA THR A 258 26.08 6.81 -14.11
C THR A 258 26.55 7.01 -15.56
N ASN A 259 25.76 7.75 -16.34
CA ASN A 259 26.30 8.44 -17.50
C ASN A 259 27.13 9.59 -16.95
N GLU A 260 28.41 9.63 -17.32
CA GLU A 260 29.45 10.51 -16.80
C GLU A 260 29.22 12.02 -17.08
N GLU A 261 28.08 12.39 -17.66
CA GLU A 261 27.75 13.76 -18.07
C GLU A 261 26.69 14.40 -17.16
N SER A 262 27.10 14.78 -15.95
CA SER A 262 26.37 15.76 -15.13
C SER A 262 27.31 16.91 -14.81
N VAL A 263 27.37 17.86 -15.74
CA VAL A 263 28.33 18.99 -15.82
C VAL A 263 28.02 20.14 -14.86
N PHE A 264 27.03 20.02 -13.95
CA PHE A 264 26.73 21.09 -12.98
C PHE A 264 26.98 20.66 -11.54
N LYS A 265 28.27 20.59 -11.16
CA LYS A 265 28.70 20.61 -9.76
C LYS A 265 28.57 22.04 -9.19
N SER A 266 27.35 22.41 -8.82
CA SER A 266 27.11 23.58 -7.96
C SER A 266 27.66 23.31 -6.55
N GLN A 267 28.36 24.27 -5.96
CA GLN A 267 29.00 24.18 -4.63
C GLN A 267 28.01 24.03 -3.45
N TYR A 268 26.70 23.98 -3.69
CA TYR A 268 25.65 23.72 -2.69
C TYR A 268 25.18 22.26 -2.65
N ASN A 269 25.74 21.38 -3.47
CA ASN A 269 25.24 20.01 -3.68
C ASN A 269 25.65 19.00 -2.57
N HIS A 270 26.44 19.39 -1.57
CA HIS A 270 26.97 18.45 -0.57
C HIS A 270 25.89 17.85 0.35
N LEU A 271 24.86 18.64 0.70
CA LEU A 271 23.72 18.15 1.47
C LEU A 271 22.84 17.22 0.62
N GLU A 272 22.57 17.59 -0.62
CA GLU A 272 21.77 16.78 -1.54
C GLU A 272 22.47 15.46 -1.91
N ILE A 273 23.80 15.48 -2.08
CA ILE A 273 24.64 14.28 -2.25
C ILE A 273 24.61 13.42 -0.98
N ALA A 274 24.81 13.99 0.21
CA ALA A 274 24.75 13.22 1.45
C ALA A 274 23.35 12.62 1.72
N TYR A 275 22.28 13.33 1.38
CA TYR A 275 20.91 12.82 1.45
C TYR A 275 20.66 11.72 0.41
N ARG A 276 21.16 11.87 -0.82
CA ARG A 276 21.09 10.82 -1.86
C ARG A 276 21.91 9.58 -1.49
N ASP A 277 23.07 9.75 -0.88
CA ASP A 277 23.92 8.64 -0.43
C ASP A 277 23.27 7.90 0.74
N LYS A 278 22.68 8.62 1.71
CA LYS A 278 21.96 8.02 2.85
C LYS A 278 20.67 7.30 2.43
N LEU A 279 20.02 7.77 1.36
CA LEU A 279 18.78 7.22 0.81
C LEU A 279 19.04 6.50 -0.51
N ARG A 280 20.26 6.02 -0.74
CA ARG A 280 20.57 5.28 -1.96
C ARG A 280 19.72 4.01 -1.98
N PRO A 281 19.11 3.65 -3.12
CA PRO A 281 18.47 2.35 -3.27
C PRO A 281 19.48 1.26 -2.96
N LYS A 282 19.10 0.32 -2.09
CA LYS A 282 19.90 -0.88 -1.78
C LYS A 282 19.74 -1.93 -2.89
N SER A 283 20.25 -3.14 -2.68
CA SER A 283 19.93 -4.25 -3.58
C SER A 283 18.41 -4.54 -3.56
N PRO A 284 17.83 -5.11 -4.64
CA PRO A 284 16.41 -5.45 -4.65
C PRO A 284 15.95 -6.32 -3.46
N GLU A 285 16.79 -7.27 -3.04
CA GLU A 285 16.52 -8.12 -1.87
C GLU A 285 16.48 -7.32 -0.57
N GLU A 286 17.47 -6.43 -0.36
CA GLU A 286 17.51 -5.58 0.83
C GLU A 286 16.34 -4.58 0.85
N GLU A 287 15.99 -3.98 -0.28
CA GLU A 287 14.83 -3.08 -0.40
C GLU A 287 13.50 -3.81 -0.15
N ALA A 288 13.34 -5.03 -0.65
CA ALA A 288 12.18 -5.86 -0.33
C ALA A 288 12.10 -6.14 1.19
N GLY A 289 13.24 -6.39 1.84
CA GLY A 289 13.34 -6.55 3.30
C GLY A 289 12.95 -5.27 4.07
N LEU A 290 13.33 -4.09 3.57
CA LEU A 290 12.95 -2.81 4.15
C LEU A 290 11.44 -2.54 4.06
N LEU A 291 10.84 -2.81 2.90
CA LEU A 291 9.40 -2.70 2.68
C LEU A 291 8.61 -3.63 3.61
N LEU A 292 9.06 -4.88 3.75
CA LEU A 292 8.51 -5.83 4.71
C LEU A 292 8.62 -5.33 6.14
N GLY A 293 9.78 -4.82 6.54
CA GLY A 293 10.00 -4.26 7.88
C GLY A 293 9.04 -3.11 8.19
N GLN A 294 8.84 -2.20 7.23
CA GLN A 294 7.90 -1.08 7.37
C GLN A 294 6.43 -1.52 7.42
N LEU A 295 6.05 -2.50 6.59
CA LEU A 295 4.71 -3.10 6.66
C LEU A 295 4.46 -3.77 8.01
N ASN A 296 5.44 -4.52 8.52
CA ASN A 296 5.34 -5.20 9.80
C ASN A 296 5.24 -4.21 10.95
N LYS A 297 6.03 -3.13 10.90
CA LYS A 297 5.93 -2.03 11.87
C LYS A 297 4.56 -1.37 11.88
N ALA A 298 3.95 -1.18 10.70
CA ALA A 298 2.59 -0.67 10.57
C ALA A 298 1.55 -1.62 11.20
N GLY A 299 1.68 -2.93 11.00
CA GLY A 299 0.85 -3.93 11.66
C GLY A 299 0.99 -3.91 13.18
N ASP A 300 2.22 -3.96 13.68
CA ASP A 300 2.54 -4.03 15.11
C ASP A 300 2.03 -2.81 15.89
N LEU A 301 2.15 -1.62 15.29
CA LEU A 301 1.81 -0.36 15.94
C LEU A 301 0.34 0.04 15.75
N PHE A 302 -0.44 -0.67 14.93
CA PHE A 302 -1.84 -0.32 14.73
C PHE A 302 -2.66 -0.48 16.01
N ASN A 303 -2.40 -1.52 16.79
CA ASN A 303 -3.02 -1.68 18.11
C ASN A 303 -2.62 -0.57 19.09
N ASP A 304 -1.37 -0.10 19.03
CA ASP A 304 -0.93 1.04 19.82
C ASP A 304 -1.67 2.33 19.41
N PHE A 305 -1.93 2.49 18.11
CA PHE A 305 -2.73 3.60 17.58
C PHE A 305 -4.17 3.56 18.10
N LEU A 306 -4.85 2.40 18.07
CA LEU A 306 -6.19 2.27 18.63
C LEU A 306 -6.22 2.63 20.12
N THR A 307 -5.23 2.15 20.89
CA THR A 307 -5.08 2.50 22.31
C THR A 307 -4.91 4.01 22.51
N VAL A 308 -4.13 4.68 21.66
CA VAL A 308 -3.95 6.14 21.76
C VAL A 308 -5.23 6.90 21.42
N VAL A 309 -6.02 6.43 20.47
CA VAL A 309 -7.34 7.02 20.16
C VAL A 309 -8.29 6.90 21.36
N GLU A 310 -8.25 5.77 22.08
CA GLU A 310 -9.09 5.54 23.27
C GLU A 310 -8.79 6.55 24.41
N PHE A 311 -7.61 7.19 24.43
CA PHE A 311 -7.31 8.28 25.37
C PHE A 311 -7.89 9.64 24.97
N SER A 312 -8.41 9.80 23.75
CA SER A 312 -9.06 11.06 23.36
C SER A 312 -10.38 11.25 24.14
N PRO A 313 -10.88 12.49 24.27
CA PRO A 313 -12.21 12.72 24.84
C PRO A 313 -13.28 11.91 24.08
N SER A 314 -14.07 11.13 24.83
CA SER A 314 -15.13 10.32 24.24
C SER A 314 -16.27 11.20 23.73
N ARG A 315 -16.78 10.87 22.55
CA ARG A 315 -17.95 11.48 21.91
C ARG A 315 -19.09 10.48 21.74
N LYS A 316 -18.97 9.33 22.42
CA LYS A 316 -19.96 8.26 22.37
C LYS A 316 -21.32 8.80 22.80
N GLN A 317 -22.33 8.54 21.96
CA GLN A 317 -23.72 8.80 22.30
C GLN A 317 -24.29 7.60 23.07
N ASP A 318 -25.21 7.86 24.01
CA ASP A 318 -25.85 6.80 24.77
C ASP A 318 -26.68 5.89 23.86
N ARG A 319 -26.54 4.57 24.07
CA ARG A 319 -27.26 3.54 23.30
C ARG A 319 -28.75 3.49 23.61
N PHE A 320 -29.16 4.16 24.68
CA PHE A 320 -30.55 4.31 25.08
C PHE A 320 -31.00 5.74 24.75
N LEU A 321 -31.88 5.85 23.76
CA LEU A 321 -32.70 7.04 23.57
C LEU A 321 -33.94 6.83 24.44
N PHE A 322 -33.94 7.38 25.66
CA PHE A 322 -35.10 7.36 26.55
C PHE A 322 -36.03 8.53 26.25
#